data_AF-A0A8T7GQV1-F1
#
_entry.id   AF-A0A8T7GQV1-F1
#
_cell.length_a   1.000
_cell.length_b   1.000
_cell.length_c   1.000
_cell.angle_alpha   90.00
_cell.angle_beta   90.00
_cell.angle_gamma   90.00
#
_symmetry.space_group_name_H-M   'P 1'
#
loop_
_entity.id
_entity.type
_entity.pdbx_description
1 polymer ?
#
loop_
_entity_poly.entity_id
_entity_poly.type
_entity_poly.pdbx_seq_one_letter_code
_entity_poly.pdbx_strand_id
1 'polypeptide(L)' 'MERINGEILTGISLIVLAILFIGAAQLNAVWALIVTGSYMILAFGFAFLALGLVTLMKNRNKPEEKHSSH' A
#
# COMPACT_ATOMS: atom_id res chain seq x y z
N MET A 1 20.53 -2.83 6.63
CA MET A 1 19.62 -1.93 5.89
C MET A 1 18.21 -2.38 6.20
N GLU A 2 17.42 -1.56 6.89
CA GLU A 2 15.98 -1.79 7.02
C GLU A 2 15.40 -1.93 5.62
N ARG A 3 14.96 -3.14 5.24
CA ARG A 3 14.18 -3.32 4.01
C ARG A 3 12.88 -2.58 4.25
N ILE A 4 12.84 -1.30 3.86
CA ILE A 4 11.59 -0.57 3.73
C ILE A 4 10.72 -1.45 2.85
N ASN A 5 9.62 -1.91 3.41
CA ASN A 5 8.74 -2.87 2.77
C ASN A 5 8.04 -2.14 1.62
N GLY A 6 8.62 -2.21 0.42
CA GLY A 6 8.23 -1.39 -0.74
C GLY A 6 6.74 -1.55 -1.07
N GLU A 7 6.19 -2.73 -0.82
CA GLU A 7 4.77 -3.04 -0.96
C GLU A 7 3.90 -2.18 -0.04
N ILE A 8 4.32 -1.98 1.23
CA ILE A 8 3.61 -1.12 2.19
C ILE A 8 3.73 0.34 1.77
N LEU A 9 4.91 0.80 1.36
CA LEU A 9 5.12 2.18 0.92
C LEU A 9 4.26 2.51 -0.31
N THR A 10 4.27 1.63 -1.32
CA THR A 10 3.41 1.75 -2.51
C THR A 10 1.93 1.72 -2.14
N GLY A 11 1.51 0.82 -1.24
CA GLY A 11 0.14 0.77 -0.76
C GLY A 11 -0.32 2.07 -0.13
N ILE A 12 0.49 2.64 0.77
CA ILE A 12 0.21 3.94 1.41
C ILE A 12 0.15 5.06 0.36
N SER A 13 1.11 5.12 -0.56
CA SER A 13 1.13 6.14 -1.62
C SER A 13 -0.14 6.09 -2.49
N LEU A 14 -0.60 4.90 -2.88
CA LEU A 14 -1.82 4.74 -3.67
C LEU A 14 -3.07 5.15 -2.89
N ILE A 15 -3.17 4.82 -1.59
CA ILE A 15 -4.29 5.25 -0.75
C ILE A 15 -4.32 6.77 -0.63
N VAL A 16 -3.18 7.41 -0.34
CA VAL A 16 -3.08 8.86 -0.25
C VAL A 16 -3.46 9.52 -1.58
N LEU A 17 -2.96 8.98 -2.70
CA LEU A 17 -3.29 9.47 -4.04
C LEU A 17 -4.79 9.36 -4.34
N ALA A 18 -5.43 8.24 -3.99
CA ALA A 18 -6.86 8.04 -4.17
C ALA A 18 -7.69 9.05 -3.34
N ILE A 19 -7.30 9.31 -2.10
CA ILE A 19 -7.97 10.31 -1.24
C ILE A 19 -7.87 11.70 -1.85
N LEU A 20 -6.70 12.07 -2.40
CA LEU A 20 -6.52 13.36 -3.09
C LEU A 20 -7.43 13.49 -4.31
N PHE A 21 -7.57 12.44 -5.12
CA PHE A 21 -8.48 12.46 -6.27
C PHE A 21 -9.95 12.56 -5.85
N ILE A 22 -10.36 11.84 -4.80
CA ILE A 22 -11.73 11.93 -4.25
C ILE A 22 -12.01 13.35 -3.75
N GLY A 23 -11.05 13.97 -3.04
CA GLY A 23 -11.16 15.37 -2.59
C GLY A 23 -11.24 16.35 -3.76
N ALA A 24 -10.39 16.19 -4.78
CA ALA A 24 -10.41 17.02 -5.98
C ALA A 24 -11.75 16.93 -6.74
N ALA A 25 -12.36 15.75 -6.76
CA ALA A 25 -13.67 15.53 -7.37
C ALA A 25 -14.81 16.30 -6.70
N GLN A 26 -14.72 16.58 -5.40
CA GLN A 26 -15.71 17.41 -4.71
C GLN A 26 -15.60 18.90 -5.10
N LEU A 27 -14.43 19.33 -5.57
CA LEU A 27 -14.15 20.74 -5.87
C LEU A 27 -14.52 21.13 -7.31
N ASN A 28 -14.57 20.17 -8.24
CA ASN A 28 -14.91 20.46 -9.64
C ASN A 28 -15.44 19.20 -10.38
N ALA A 29 -16.56 19.36 -11.09
CA ALA A 29 -17.28 18.31 -11.81
C ALA A 29 -16.45 17.59 -12.89
N VAL A 30 -15.40 18.22 -13.44
CA VAL A 30 -14.48 17.56 -14.39
C VAL A 30 -13.77 16.38 -13.73
N TRP A 31 -13.44 16.50 -12.44
CA TRP A 31 -12.78 15.46 -11.67
C TRP A 31 -13.75 14.37 -11.20
N ALA A 32 -15.06 14.62 -11.20
CA ALA A 32 -16.08 13.64 -10.85
C ALA A 32 -16.09 12.44 -11.81
N LEU A 33 -15.70 12.64 -13.08
CA LEU A 33 -15.57 11.56 -14.07
C LEU A 33 -14.49 10.54 -13.68
N ILE A 34 -13.49 10.98 -12.92
CA ILE A 34 -12.30 10.19 -12.54
C ILE A 34 -12.47 9.54 -11.15
N VAL A 35 -13.56 9.84 -10.44
CA VAL A 35 -13.88 9.27 -9.11
C VAL A 35 -13.93 7.75 -9.14
N THR A 36 -14.55 7.17 -10.17
CA THR A 36 -14.60 5.71 -10.35
C THR A 36 -13.20 5.11 -10.44
N GLY A 37 -12.28 5.78 -11.14
CA GLY A 37 -10.87 5.39 -11.19
C GLY A 37 -10.15 5.54 -9.83
N SER A 38 -10.58 6.51 -9.02
CA SER A 38 -10.03 6.74 -7.67
C SER A 38 -10.34 5.57 -6.74
N TYR A 39 -11.53 4.99 -6.83
CA TYR A 39 -11.88 3.78 -6.09
C TYR A 39 -11.07 2.55 -6.52
N MET A 40 -10.73 2.43 -7.80
CA MET A 40 -9.81 1.38 -8.28
C MET A 40 -8.41 1.56 -7.70
N ILE A 41 -7.87 2.78 -7.72
CA ILE A 41 -6.56 3.11 -7.10
C ILE A 41 -6.59 2.77 -5.60
N LEU A 42 -7.67 3.11 -4.90
CA LEU A 42 -7.86 2.79 -3.48
C LEU A 42 -7.82 1.27 -3.25
N ALA A 43 -8.53 0.50 -4.07
CA ALA A 43 -8.55 -0.96 -4.00
C ALA A 43 -7.15 -1.57 -4.20
N PHE A 44 -6.39 -1.07 -5.18
CA PHE A 44 -4.99 -1.48 -5.37
C PHE A 44 -4.11 -1.09 -4.18
N GLY A 45 -4.30 0.10 -3.61
CA GLY A 45 -3.59 0.53 -2.41
C GLY A 45 -3.77 -0.42 -1.24
N PHE A 46 -5.00 -0.85 -0.97
CA PHE A 46 -5.29 -1.87 0.05
C PHE A 46 -4.69 -3.23 -0.28
N ALA A 47 -4.70 -3.65 -1.56
CA ALA A 47 -4.10 -4.91 -1.98
C ALA A 47 -2.58 -4.92 -1.72
N PHE A 48 -1.87 -3.85 -2.09
CA PHE A 48 -0.43 -3.70 -1.83
C PHE A 48 -0.11 -3.66 -0.33
N LEU A 49 -0.94 -2.96 0.46
CA LEU A 49 -0.81 -2.95 1.92
C LEU A 49 -0.99 -4.34 2.53
N ALA A 50 -2.00 -5.09 2.08
CA ALA A 50 -2.24 -6.45 2.53
C ALA A 50 -1.08 -7.39 2.18
N LEU A 51 -0.57 -7.32 0.94
CA LEU A 51 0.61 -8.08 0.50
C LEU A 51 1.83 -7.75 1.35
N GLY A 52 2.12 -6.46 1.55
CA GLY A 52 3.22 -6.01 2.39
C GLY A 52 3.09 -6.49 3.84
N LEU A 53 1.88 -6.47 4.41
CA LEU A 53 1.62 -7.02 5.74
C LEU A 53 1.83 -8.53 5.81
N VAL A 54 1.37 -9.28 4.81
CA VAL A 54 1.57 -10.73 4.71
C VAL A 54 3.05 -11.06 4.60
N THR A 55 3.79 -10.33 3.75
CA THR A 55 5.25 -10.47 3.62
C THR A 55 5.94 -10.20 4.95
N LEU A 56 5.56 -9.13 5.66
CA LEU A 56 6.11 -8.79 6.98
C LEU A 56 5.83 -9.88 8.02
N MET A 57 4.58 -10.36 8.11
CA MET A 57 4.19 -11.42 9.05
C MET A 57 4.92 -12.74 8.74
N LYS A 58 5.00 -13.12 7.46
CA LYS A 58 5.73 -14.31 7.01
C LYS A 58 7.22 -14.22 7.32
N ASN A 59 7.82 -13.04 7.20
CA ASN A 59 9.24 -12.85 7.50
C ASN A 59 9.51 -12.81 9.01
N ARG A 60 8.55 -12.35 9.84
CA ARG A 60 8.63 -12.43 11.31
C ARG A 60 8.49 -13.87 11.85
N ASN A 61 7.79 -14.74 11.11
CA ASN A 61 7.61 -16.15 11.48
C ASN A 61 8.73 -17.07 10.94
N LYS A 62 9.72 -16.53 10.23
CA LYS A 62 10.96 -17.26 10.01
C LYS A 62 11.79 -17.14 11.29
N PRO A 63 11.98 -18.22 12.08
CA PRO A 63 13.01 -18.19 13.11
C PRO A 63 14.32 -17.80 12.41
N GLU A 64 15.07 -16.88 13.01
CA GLU A 64 16.43 -16.58 12.57
C GLU A 64 17.27 -17.84 12.73
N GLU A 65 17.21 -18.73 11.74
CA GLU A 65 18.15 -19.82 11.63
C GLU A 65 19.44 -19.25 11.00
N LYS A 66 20.22 -18.58 11.85
CA LYS A 66 21.69 -18.34 11.80
C LYS A 66 21.98 -17.29 12.89
N HIS A 67 22.58 -17.62 14.04
CA HIS A 67 23.95 -18.13 14.13
C HIS A 67 24.15 -18.81 15.50
N SER A 68 23.95 -20.12 15.58
CA SER A 68 24.49 -20.95 16.67
C SER A 68 25.27 -22.07 16.02
N SER A 69 26.57 -21.83 15.79
CA SER A 69 27.58 -22.88 15.63
C SER A 69 28.95 -22.25 15.36
N HIS A 70 29.82 -22.42 16.37
CA HIS A 70 31.29 -22.38 16.37
C HIS A 70 32.04 -21.04 16.33
#